data_AF-A0A1G8KG30-F1
#
_entry.id   AF-A0A1G8KG30-F1
#
_cell.length_a   1.000
_cell.length_b   1.000
_cell.length_c   1.000
_cell.angle_alpha   90.00
_cell.angle_beta   90.00
_cell.angle_gamma   90.00
#
_symmetry.space_group_name_H-M   'P 1'
#
loop_
_entity.id
_entity.type
_entity.pdbx_description
1 polymer ?
#
loop_
_entity_poly.entity_id
_entity_poly.type
_entity_poly.pdbx_seq_one_letter_code
_entity_poly.pdbx_strand_id
1 'polypeptide(L)'
;MGMNAIHNKDIGTKQKALAINLNPEIYGSFAEIGAGQDVAANFFKAGASSGTIAKTMSAYDMLFSDAIYGVQQTRRYVSEPRLMAMLGHEYGLIIERLGTQRGDTSTFFAFADTISALNYNKTNEGHGWMGVRFQLEPNGQYNDVVIHVKLLDNDNNLQQQAVGILGVNLMYACFYYNEIPPVFLLSLMDNLSRDRIQIDMIRFEGPNFTKVDNRLMSLHLVKYGFSDAALFGPDGKNLQPSEVLYKKHIVMVRGRFRPVINVHMDMLNTGVKQFLQESDVDKENVVVVTELTLQALKERNADINADIDEKDFLDRVDILGSLGQTVMISNFHEYYKLVAYLSKITKLKMGVVLGFPNLEYIFSEEHYKDLPGGILESFATLFSRKVKLFIYPTLRDGVIWNCLRFYLPPHLIDLYRYLIANNKIEDIRHYNENNLNVETDNVLELIKLGADGWEEFVPPEVATIIKERRLFGYASGLEPVKTLDVPPVDGDRTEIDIA
;
A
#
# COMPACT_ATOMS: atom_id res chain seq x y z
N MET A 1 -13.69 30.47 -11.40
CA MET A 1 -14.91 30.06 -10.68
C MET A 1 -14.67 28.63 -10.23
N GLY A 2 -14.27 28.43 -8.97
CA GLY A 2 -14.06 27.09 -8.42
C GLY A 2 -15.40 26.40 -8.29
N MET A 3 -15.74 25.53 -9.25
CA MET A 3 -16.77 24.53 -9.00
C MET A 3 -16.21 23.65 -7.90
N ASN A 4 -16.87 23.61 -6.74
CA ASN A 4 -16.72 22.49 -5.82
C ASN A 4 -16.85 21.23 -6.67
N ALA A 5 -15.75 20.51 -6.87
CA ALA A 5 -15.72 19.40 -7.81
C ALA A 5 -16.49 18.23 -7.19
N ILE A 6 -17.81 18.26 -7.33
CA ILE A 6 -18.69 17.16 -6.96
C ILE A 6 -18.37 16.04 -7.93
N HIS A 7 -18.03 14.85 -7.40
CA HIS A 7 -17.81 13.66 -8.22
C HIS A 7 -19.10 13.32 -8.99
N ASN A 8 -19.14 13.67 -10.28
CA ASN A 8 -20.25 13.33 -11.14
C ASN A 8 -20.04 11.92 -11.72
N LYS A 9 -20.72 10.93 -11.15
CA LYS A 9 -20.64 9.52 -11.57
C LYS A 9 -21.43 9.21 -12.85
N ASP A 10 -22.30 10.12 -13.27
CA ASP A 10 -23.20 9.90 -14.41
C ASP A 10 -22.54 10.24 -15.75
N ILE A 11 -21.34 10.82 -15.73
CA ILE A 11 -20.59 11.15 -16.95
C ILE A 11 -19.86 9.92 -17.48
N GLY A 12 -20.34 9.39 -18.61
CA GLY A 12 -19.76 8.22 -19.25
C GLY A 12 -18.41 8.51 -19.91
N THR A 13 -17.63 7.45 -20.17
CA THR A 13 -16.30 7.52 -20.82
C THR A 13 -16.29 8.40 -22.08
N LYS A 14 -17.26 8.23 -22.98
CA LYS A 14 -17.35 9.04 -24.21
C LYS A 14 -17.56 10.54 -23.92
N GLN A 15 -18.36 10.87 -22.91
CA GLN A 15 -18.63 12.26 -22.52
C GLN A 15 -17.41 12.91 -21.87
N LYS A 16 -16.66 12.16 -21.04
CA LYS A 16 -15.38 12.63 -20.49
C LYS A 16 -14.37 12.95 -21.59
N ALA A 17 -14.18 12.03 -22.54
CA ALA A 17 -13.29 12.25 -23.69
C ALA A 17 -13.74 13.44 -24.55
N LEU A 18 -15.05 13.57 -24.80
CA LEU A 18 -15.61 14.70 -25.54
C LEU A 18 -15.41 16.04 -24.81
N ALA A 19 -15.58 16.07 -23.48
CA ALA A 19 -15.40 17.29 -22.69
C ALA A 19 -13.96 17.83 -22.81
N ILE A 20 -12.97 16.93 -22.74
CA ILE A 20 -11.56 17.29 -23.00
C ILE A 20 -11.38 17.76 -24.44
N ASN A 21 -11.95 17.04 -25.42
CA ASN A 21 -11.84 17.40 -26.85
C ASN A 21 -12.43 18.78 -27.18
N LEU A 22 -13.44 19.22 -26.44
CA LEU A 22 -14.11 20.51 -26.62
C LEU A 22 -13.39 21.67 -25.92
N ASN A 23 -12.42 21.39 -25.04
CA ASN A 23 -11.62 22.43 -24.41
C ASN A 23 -10.47 22.85 -25.35
N PRO A 24 -10.50 24.08 -25.91
CA PRO A 24 -9.50 24.51 -26.90
C PRO A 24 -8.10 24.71 -26.31
N GLU A 25 -7.98 24.82 -24.98
CA GLU A 25 -6.70 24.99 -24.30
C GLU A 25 -5.95 23.64 -24.20
N ILE A 26 -6.66 22.53 -24.03
CA ILE A 26 -6.03 21.21 -23.80
C ILE A 26 -5.53 20.64 -25.13
N TYR A 27 -4.21 20.53 -25.27
CA TYR A 27 -3.59 20.04 -26.51
C TYR A 27 -2.38 19.13 -26.23
N GLY A 28 -2.22 18.03 -26.94
CA GLY A 28 -1.15 17.10 -26.58
C GLY A 28 -1.05 15.84 -27.42
N SER A 29 -0.35 14.85 -26.89
CA SER A 29 -0.07 13.59 -27.56
C SER A 29 -0.40 12.36 -26.73
N PHE A 30 -0.69 11.26 -27.42
CA PHE A 30 -0.85 9.92 -26.85
C PHE A 30 0.26 9.00 -27.36
N ALA A 31 0.94 8.28 -26.46
CA ALA A 31 1.89 7.24 -26.81
C ALA A 31 1.57 5.94 -26.07
N GLU A 32 1.09 4.95 -26.80
CA GLU A 32 0.59 3.70 -26.22
C GLU A 32 1.48 2.53 -26.65
N ILE A 33 1.95 1.71 -25.71
CA ILE A 33 2.79 0.53 -26.01
C ILE A 33 2.13 -0.75 -25.48
N GLY A 34 2.20 -1.80 -26.31
CA GLY A 34 1.62 -3.09 -25.96
C GLY A 34 0.10 -3.00 -26.00
N ALA A 35 -0.56 -3.55 -24.99
CA ALA A 35 -2.02 -3.66 -24.95
C ALA A 35 -2.75 -2.37 -24.49
N GLY A 36 -2.09 -1.21 -24.51
CA GLY A 36 -2.68 0.07 -24.12
C GLY A 36 -3.50 0.79 -25.19
N GLN A 37 -3.60 0.24 -26.41
CA GLN A 37 -3.99 0.93 -27.66
C GLN A 37 -5.44 1.45 -27.79
N ASP A 38 -6.22 1.56 -26.71
CA ASP A 38 -7.63 1.97 -26.79
C ASP A 38 -7.90 3.34 -26.17
N VAL A 39 -6.93 4.00 -25.52
CA VAL A 39 -7.15 5.32 -24.91
C VAL A 39 -7.35 6.36 -26.00
N ALA A 40 -6.39 6.53 -26.92
CA ALA A 40 -6.53 7.50 -28.02
C ALA A 40 -7.76 7.20 -28.91
N ALA A 41 -8.07 5.91 -29.09
CA ALA A 41 -9.26 5.48 -29.83
C ALA A 41 -10.56 6.01 -29.23
N ASN A 42 -10.68 6.08 -27.89
CA ASN A 42 -11.84 6.67 -27.23
C ASN A 42 -11.99 8.16 -27.54
N PHE A 43 -10.89 8.92 -27.58
CA PHE A 43 -10.92 10.34 -27.96
C PHE A 43 -11.30 10.54 -29.44
N PHE A 44 -10.82 9.70 -30.35
CA PHE A 44 -11.26 9.74 -31.75
C PHE A 44 -12.75 9.43 -31.91
N LYS A 45 -13.26 8.40 -31.23
CA LYS A 45 -14.68 7.99 -31.25
C LYS A 45 -15.60 9.05 -30.61
N ALA A 46 -15.10 9.86 -29.68
CA ALA A 46 -15.85 10.94 -29.04
C ALA A 46 -16.14 12.12 -29.99
N GLY A 47 -15.24 12.38 -30.95
CA GLY A 47 -15.32 13.52 -31.88
C GLY A 47 -14.61 14.77 -31.37
N ALA A 48 -14.41 15.76 -32.24
CA ALA A 48 -13.66 17.01 -31.98
C ALA A 48 -12.16 16.85 -31.62
N SER A 49 -11.59 15.65 -31.77
CA SER A 49 -10.20 15.36 -31.37
C SER A 49 -9.12 16.11 -32.14
N SER A 50 -9.42 16.69 -33.31
CA SER A 50 -8.47 17.56 -34.04
C SER A 50 -8.08 18.81 -33.24
N GLY A 51 -8.95 19.24 -32.32
CA GLY A 51 -8.72 20.36 -31.41
C GLY A 51 -7.83 20.04 -30.22
N THR A 52 -7.47 18.76 -30.01
CA THR A 52 -6.82 18.26 -28.78
C THR A 52 -5.63 17.36 -29.05
N ILE A 53 -5.66 16.54 -30.09
CA ILE A 53 -4.62 15.55 -30.39
C ILE A 53 -3.69 16.10 -31.47
N ALA A 54 -2.45 16.39 -31.08
CA ALA A 54 -1.36 16.72 -31.99
C ALA A 54 -0.78 15.47 -32.66
N LYS A 55 -0.64 14.37 -31.90
CA LYS A 55 0.03 13.14 -32.31
C LYS A 55 -0.50 11.95 -31.52
N THR A 56 -0.67 10.81 -32.18
CA THR A 56 -0.74 9.49 -31.55
C THR A 56 0.43 8.63 -32.04
N MET A 57 0.99 7.80 -31.16
CA MET A 57 2.13 6.93 -31.44
C MET A 57 1.90 5.56 -30.84
N SER A 58 2.29 4.52 -31.58
CA SER A 58 2.34 3.14 -31.10
C SER A 58 3.64 2.48 -31.56
N ALA A 59 4.39 1.92 -30.61
CA ALA A 59 5.67 1.27 -30.87
C ALA A 59 5.68 -0.15 -30.28
N TYR A 60 5.26 -1.12 -31.10
CA TYR A 60 5.09 -2.53 -30.69
C TYR A 60 6.39 -3.32 -30.68
N ASP A 61 7.28 -3.05 -31.63
CA ASP A 61 8.59 -3.72 -31.71
C ASP A 61 9.56 -3.13 -30.70
N MET A 62 10.27 -4.00 -29.97
CA MET A 62 11.17 -3.61 -28.89
C MET A 62 12.32 -2.73 -29.38
N LEU A 63 12.91 -3.04 -30.55
CA LEU A 63 14.04 -2.28 -31.10
C LEU A 63 13.60 -0.90 -31.58
N PHE A 64 12.45 -0.81 -32.25
CA PHE A 64 11.85 0.47 -32.62
C PHE A 64 11.57 1.32 -31.39
N SER A 65 10.97 0.71 -30.38
CA SER A 65 10.60 1.39 -29.16
C SER A 65 11.85 1.88 -28.40
N ASP A 66 12.92 1.08 -28.35
CA ASP A 66 14.21 1.48 -27.77
C ASP A 66 14.93 2.57 -28.56
N ALA A 67 14.79 2.58 -29.89
CA ALA A 67 15.34 3.66 -30.72
C ALA A 67 14.68 5.03 -30.44
N ILE A 68 13.42 5.03 -29.98
CA ILE A 68 12.66 6.25 -29.67
C ILE A 68 12.85 6.66 -28.21
N TYR A 69 12.68 5.73 -27.28
CA TYR A 69 12.60 6.02 -25.83
C TYR A 69 13.86 5.59 -25.04
N GLY A 70 14.88 5.09 -25.72
CA GLY A 70 16.12 4.62 -25.11
C GLY A 70 16.06 3.17 -24.64
N VAL A 71 17.23 2.52 -24.61
CA VAL A 71 17.40 1.14 -24.20
C VAL A 71 17.17 1.00 -22.69
N GLN A 72 16.31 0.06 -22.29
CA GLN A 72 16.06 -0.22 -20.88
C GLN A 72 17.25 -0.96 -20.24
N GLN A 73 17.72 -0.48 -19.09
CA GLN A 73 18.81 -1.12 -18.34
C GLN A 73 18.42 -2.51 -17.83
N THR A 74 17.13 -2.69 -17.53
CA THR A 74 16.55 -3.99 -17.17
C THR A 74 15.80 -4.52 -18.38
N ARG A 75 15.82 -5.85 -18.61
CA ARG A 75 15.04 -6.48 -19.71
C ARG A 75 13.52 -6.47 -19.48
N ARG A 76 13.01 -5.59 -18.62
CA ARG A 76 11.58 -5.40 -18.32
C ARG A 76 11.08 -4.16 -19.06
N TYR A 77 10.30 -4.40 -20.11
CA TYR A 77 9.78 -3.35 -20.99
C TYR A 77 8.50 -2.69 -20.47
N VAL A 78 7.74 -3.41 -19.65
CA VAL A 78 6.63 -2.84 -18.88
C VAL A 78 7.16 -2.45 -17.52
N SER A 79 7.50 -1.17 -17.39
CA SER A 79 8.15 -0.61 -16.20
C SER A 79 7.90 0.89 -16.10
N GLU A 80 7.97 1.40 -14.88
CA GLU A 80 7.85 2.84 -14.62
C GLU A 80 8.94 3.67 -15.34
N PRO A 81 10.24 3.30 -15.32
CA PRO A 81 11.26 4.05 -16.05
C PRO A 81 10.96 4.17 -17.54
N ARG A 82 10.35 3.14 -18.14
CA ARG A 82 9.92 3.21 -19.54
C ARG A 82 8.78 4.21 -19.73
N LEU A 83 7.76 4.17 -18.88
CA LEU A 83 6.68 5.16 -18.90
C LEU A 83 7.22 6.59 -18.80
N MET A 84 8.12 6.84 -17.84
CA MET A 84 8.69 8.18 -17.65
C MET A 84 9.53 8.64 -18.85
N ALA A 85 10.27 7.73 -19.50
CA ALA A 85 11.00 8.05 -20.73
C ALA A 85 10.05 8.42 -21.87
N MET A 86 8.91 7.75 -22.00
CA MET A 86 7.88 8.08 -22.98
C MET A 86 7.25 9.45 -22.71
N LEU A 87 6.83 9.71 -21.47
CA LEU A 87 6.28 11.00 -21.06
C LEU A 87 7.26 12.14 -21.34
N GLY A 88 8.53 11.96 -20.97
CA GLY A 88 9.58 12.94 -21.21
C GLY A 88 9.82 13.23 -22.69
N HIS A 89 9.92 12.18 -23.51
CA HIS A 89 10.15 12.31 -24.95
C HIS A 89 8.96 12.99 -25.65
N GLU A 90 7.75 12.49 -25.43
CA GLU A 90 6.55 12.98 -26.12
C GLU A 90 6.19 14.39 -25.70
N TYR A 91 6.27 14.71 -24.41
CA TYR A 91 6.06 16.08 -23.93
C TYR A 91 7.11 17.03 -24.49
N GLY A 92 8.39 16.62 -24.50
CA GLY A 92 9.47 17.41 -25.08
C GLY A 92 9.23 17.75 -26.56
N LEU A 93 8.80 16.77 -27.35
CA LEU A 93 8.45 16.98 -28.76
C LEU A 93 7.29 17.95 -28.97
N ILE A 94 6.28 17.92 -28.09
CA ILE A 94 5.15 18.86 -28.15
C ILE A 94 5.64 20.29 -27.89
N ILE A 95 6.44 20.49 -26.83
CA ILE A 95 7.00 21.81 -26.51
C ILE A 95 7.91 22.32 -27.65
N GLU A 96 8.80 21.48 -28.16
CA GLU A 96 9.72 21.83 -29.25
C GLU A 96 8.98 22.30 -30.50
N ARG A 97 7.92 21.58 -30.90
CA ARG A 97 7.24 21.83 -32.18
C ARG A 97 6.14 22.87 -32.10
N LEU A 98 5.46 22.97 -30.97
CA LEU A 98 4.22 23.76 -30.84
C LEU A 98 4.31 24.87 -29.79
N GLY A 99 5.31 24.86 -28.92
CA GLY A 99 5.47 25.84 -27.84
C GLY A 99 5.41 27.29 -28.34
N THR A 100 6.15 27.63 -29.39
CA THR A 100 6.18 28.99 -29.95
C THR A 100 4.83 29.45 -30.53
N GLN A 101 4.02 28.54 -31.06
CA GLN A 101 2.77 28.89 -31.76
C GLN A 101 1.54 28.83 -30.85
N ARG A 102 1.57 27.95 -29.83
CA ARG A 102 0.41 27.61 -28.99
C ARG A 102 0.66 27.74 -27.49
N GLY A 103 1.90 27.91 -27.05
CA GLY A 103 2.26 27.89 -25.62
C GLY A 103 1.56 28.97 -24.77
N ASP A 104 1.21 30.11 -25.38
CA ASP A 104 0.50 31.20 -24.70
C ASP A 104 -0.99 30.94 -24.50
N THR A 105 -1.57 29.96 -25.20
CA THR A 105 -3.03 29.70 -25.19
C THR A 105 -3.39 28.25 -24.90
N SER A 106 -2.43 27.34 -24.93
CA SER A 106 -2.65 25.91 -24.74
C SER A 106 -1.95 25.39 -23.48
N THR A 107 -2.62 24.49 -22.78
CA THR A 107 -2.07 23.66 -21.71
C THR A 107 -1.67 22.32 -22.32
N PHE A 108 -0.35 22.09 -22.43
CA PHE A 108 0.15 20.91 -23.11
C PHE A 108 0.07 19.66 -22.25
N PHE A 109 -0.19 18.51 -22.88
CA PHE A 109 -0.06 17.20 -22.24
C PHE A 109 0.68 16.16 -23.10
N ALA A 110 1.24 15.16 -22.43
CA ALA A 110 1.60 13.88 -23.00
C ALA A 110 1.00 12.77 -22.14
N PHE A 111 0.18 11.93 -22.76
CA PHE A 111 -0.26 10.67 -22.19
C PHE A 111 0.66 9.56 -22.65
N ALA A 112 1.03 8.66 -21.74
CA ALA A 112 1.74 7.45 -22.11
C ALA A 112 1.25 6.24 -21.33
N ASP A 113 1.35 5.06 -21.94
CA ASP A 113 1.20 3.79 -21.25
C ASP A 113 2.14 2.69 -21.77
N THR A 114 2.42 1.73 -20.90
CA THR A 114 3.10 0.48 -21.24
C THR A 114 2.34 -0.67 -20.60
N ILE A 115 1.65 -1.48 -21.41
CA ILE A 115 0.74 -2.50 -20.89
C ILE A 115 1.07 -3.88 -21.46
N SER A 116 1.18 -4.86 -20.56
CA SER A 116 1.20 -6.28 -20.90
C SER A 116 -0.15 -6.90 -20.56
N ALA A 117 -0.97 -7.22 -21.56
CA ALA A 117 -2.18 -8.02 -21.38
C ALA A 117 -1.88 -9.52 -21.28
N LEU A 118 -2.91 -10.33 -21.06
CA LEU A 118 -2.82 -11.79 -21.11
C LEU A 118 -2.33 -12.25 -22.48
N ASN A 119 -1.32 -13.12 -22.46
CA ASN A 119 -0.90 -13.85 -23.64
C ASN A 119 -1.92 -14.94 -24.00
N TYR A 120 -1.83 -15.46 -25.22
CA TYR A 120 -2.78 -16.46 -25.73
C TYR A 120 -2.87 -17.71 -24.84
N ASN A 121 -1.75 -18.13 -24.25
CA ASN A 121 -1.66 -19.30 -23.38
C ASN A 121 -2.05 -19.01 -21.92
N LYS A 122 -2.38 -17.76 -21.57
CA LYS A 122 -2.72 -17.29 -20.22
C LYS A 122 -1.70 -17.69 -19.15
N THR A 123 -0.42 -17.63 -19.51
CA THR A 123 0.68 -18.00 -18.60
C THR A 123 1.26 -16.82 -17.82
N ASN A 124 0.82 -15.60 -18.12
CA ASN A 124 1.18 -14.37 -17.42
C ASN A 124 -0.03 -13.74 -16.73
N GLU A 125 0.22 -12.78 -15.85
CA GLU A 125 -0.79 -11.86 -15.35
C GLU A 125 -0.75 -10.56 -16.17
N GLY A 126 -1.91 -9.97 -16.42
CA GLY A 126 -2.01 -8.70 -17.12
C GLY A 126 -1.71 -7.54 -16.17
N HIS A 127 -0.85 -6.61 -16.57
CA HIS A 127 -0.52 -5.43 -15.77
C HIS A 127 0.12 -4.33 -16.62
N GLY A 128 0.27 -3.14 -16.07
CA GLY A 128 1.03 -2.09 -16.74
C GLY A 128 1.08 -0.75 -16.02
N TRP A 129 1.80 0.17 -16.64
CA TRP A 129 2.00 1.53 -16.17
C TRP A 129 1.31 2.51 -17.11
N MET A 130 0.68 3.54 -16.55
CA MET A 130 0.02 4.60 -17.28
C MET A 130 0.31 5.94 -16.60
N GLY A 131 0.47 7.01 -17.38
CA GLY A 131 0.68 8.32 -16.81
C GLY A 131 0.34 9.47 -17.74
N VAL A 132 0.21 10.64 -17.12
CA VAL A 132 -0.05 11.91 -17.80
C VAL A 132 0.94 12.94 -17.28
N ARG A 133 1.68 13.54 -18.21
CA ARG A 133 2.44 14.77 -17.99
C ARG A 133 1.64 15.93 -18.55
N PHE A 134 1.28 16.92 -17.74
CA PHE A 134 0.37 17.98 -18.18
C PHE A 134 0.60 19.32 -17.48
N GLN A 135 0.24 20.40 -18.18
CA GLN A 135 0.15 21.75 -17.62
C GLN A 135 -1.28 22.06 -17.17
N LEU A 136 -1.41 22.87 -16.12
CA LEU A 136 -2.70 23.49 -15.74
C LEU A 136 -2.82 24.95 -16.18
N GLU A 137 -1.69 25.58 -16.53
CA GLU A 137 -1.64 26.95 -17.03
C GLU A 137 -0.77 27.01 -18.29
N PRO A 138 -1.12 27.81 -19.31
CA PRO A 138 -0.26 28.05 -20.46
C PRO A 138 1.13 28.52 -20.04
N ASN A 139 2.18 27.99 -20.69
CA ASN A 139 3.59 28.19 -20.31
C ASN A 139 3.96 27.81 -18.86
N GLY A 140 3.06 27.15 -18.12
CA GLY A 140 3.30 26.68 -16.76
C GLY A 140 4.29 25.52 -16.70
N GLN A 141 4.74 25.21 -15.49
CA GLN A 141 5.46 23.96 -15.23
C GLN A 141 4.52 22.75 -15.36
N TYR A 142 5.06 21.59 -15.73
CA TYR A 142 4.29 20.37 -15.84
C TYR A 142 4.10 19.67 -14.50
N ASN A 143 3.02 18.90 -14.41
CA ASN A 143 2.74 17.92 -13.37
C ASN A 143 2.73 16.53 -13.99
N ASP A 144 3.10 15.53 -13.19
CA ASP A 144 3.02 14.12 -13.55
C ASP A 144 2.04 13.41 -12.62
N VAL A 145 1.12 12.63 -13.20
CA VAL A 145 0.34 11.62 -12.47
C VAL A 145 0.63 10.27 -13.10
N VAL A 146 1.11 9.33 -12.29
CA VAL A 146 1.52 7.99 -12.70
C VAL A 146 0.75 6.96 -11.90
N ILE A 147 0.25 5.92 -12.57
CA ILE A 147 -0.42 4.78 -11.95
C ILE A 147 0.18 3.46 -12.44
N HIS A 148 0.15 2.45 -11.57
CA HIS A 148 0.29 1.05 -11.96
C HIS A 148 -1.06 0.35 -11.80
N VAL A 149 -1.32 -0.61 -12.70
CA VAL A 149 -2.56 -1.37 -12.70
C VAL A 149 -2.35 -2.85 -12.93
N LYS A 150 -3.24 -3.66 -12.36
CA LYS A 150 -3.42 -5.08 -12.72
C LYS A 150 -4.72 -5.26 -13.48
N LEU A 151 -4.64 -6.08 -14.52
CA LEU A 151 -5.75 -6.39 -15.42
C LEU A 151 -6.29 -7.77 -15.05
N LEU A 152 -7.54 -7.80 -14.58
CA LEU A 152 -8.16 -8.97 -13.95
C LEU A 152 -9.10 -9.72 -14.88
N ASP A 153 -9.56 -9.07 -15.96
CA ASP A 153 -10.32 -9.72 -17.02
C ASP A 153 -9.53 -10.92 -17.58
N ASN A 154 -10.22 -12.04 -17.82
CA ASN A 154 -9.62 -13.26 -18.39
C ASN A 154 -9.63 -13.28 -19.93
N ASP A 155 -9.75 -12.11 -20.56
CA ASP A 155 -9.75 -11.93 -22.01
C ASP A 155 -8.96 -10.68 -22.40
N ASN A 156 -8.14 -10.79 -23.44
CA ASN A 156 -7.23 -9.72 -23.85
C ASN A 156 -8.00 -8.47 -24.35
N ASN A 157 -9.08 -8.63 -25.11
CA ASN A 157 -9.83 -7.49 -25.63
C ASN A 157 -10.57 -6.76 -24.50
N LEU A 158 -11.12 -7.50 -23.53
CA LEU A 158 -11.73 -6.91 -22.34
C LEU A 158 -10.69 -6.14 -21.51
N GLN A 159 -9.47 -6.64 -21.39
CA GLN A 159 -8.38 -5.93 -20.74
C GLN A 159 -8.03 -4.62 -21.46
N GLN A 160 -7.89 -4.64 -22.80
CA GLN A 160 -7.63 -3.43 -23.59
C GLN A 160 -8.74 -2.37 -23.41
N GLN A 161 -10.01 -2.81 -23.44
CA GLN A 161 -11.14 -1.91 -23.22
C GLN A 161 -11.11 -1.28 -21.81
N ALA A 162 -10.78 -2.06 -20.77
CA ALA A 162 -10.68 -1.55 -19.41
C ALA A 162 -9.57 -0.48 -19.29
N VAL A 163 -8.42 -0.71 -19.95
CA VAL A 163 -7.33 0.27 -20.04
C VAL A 163 -7.78 1.53 -20.77
N GLY A 164 -8.50 1.40 -21.89
CA GLY A 164 -9.06 2.53 -22.63
C GLY A 164 -9.96 3.42 -21.77
N ILE A 165 -10.87 2.81 -21.01
CA ILE A 165 -11.75 3.52 -20.08
C ILE A 165 -10.94 4.22 -18.98
N LEU A 166 -9.99 3.51 -18.38
CA LEU A 166 -9.15 4.06 -17.31
C LEU A 166 -8.30 5.23 -17.79
N GLY A 167 -7.70 5.14 -18.99
CA GLY A 167 -6.89 6.24 -19.54
C GLY A 167 -7.71 7.50 -19.79
N VAL A 168 -8.96 7.36 -20.25
CA VAL A 168 -9.89 8.50 -20.35
C VAL A 168 -10.23 9.06 -18.96
N ASN A 169 -10.49 8.20 -17.97
CA ASN A 169 -10.77 8.64 -16.62
C ASN A 169 -9.57 9.38 -16.00
N LEU A 170 -8.35 8.88 -16.20
CA LEU A 170 -7.12 9.50 -15.72
C LEU A 170 -6.91 10.88 -16.36
N MET A 171 -7.03 10.97 -17.69
CA MET A 171 -6.95 12.24 -18.42
C MET A 171 -7.99 13.24 -17.90
N TYR A 172 -9.24 12.79 -17.72
CA TYR A 172 -10.30 13.66 -17.21
C TYR A 172 -10.01 14.14 -15.79
N ALA A 173 -9.56 13.25 -14.91
CA ALA A 173 -9.24 13.58 -13.53
C ALA A 173 -8.09 14.61 -13.45
N CYS A 174 -7.06 14.50 -14.32
CA CYS A 174 -5.96 15.46 -14.39
C CYS A 174 -6.44 16.89 -14.68
N PHE A 175 -7.40 17.09 -15.56
CA PHE A 175 -7.86 18.44 -15.93
C PHE A 175 -9.05 18.94 -15.12
N TYR A 176 -9.93 18.05 -14.64
CA TYR A 176 -11.21 18.45 -14.02
C TYR A 176 -11.32 18.12 -12.53
N TYR A 177 -10.49 17.23 -11.99
CA TYR A 177 -10.54 16.80 -10.58
C TYR A 177 -9.20 16.92 -9.82
N ASN A 178 -8.21 17.63 -10.37
CA ASN A 178 -6.86 17.75 -9.77
C ASN A 178 -6.84 18.46 -8.41
N GLU A 179 -7.82 19.30 -8.09
CA GLU A 179 -7.85 20.06 -6.84
C GLU A 179 -8.30 19.22 -5.63
N ILE A 180 -9.05 18.12 -5.85
CA ILE A 180 -9.64 17.29 -4.79
C ILE A 180 -9.17 15.84 -4.95
N PRO A 181 -8.05 15.43 -4.33
CA PRO A 181 -7.47 14.11 -4.54
C PRO A 181 -8.41 12.92 -4.25
N PRO A 182 -9.26 12.93 -3.21
CA PRO A 182 -10.26 11.87 -3.02
C PRO A 182 -11.22 11.71 -4.21
N VAL A 183 -11.68 12.82 -4.80
CA VAL A 183 -12.57 12.82 -5.98
C VAL A 183 -11.80 12.35 -7.21
N PHE A 184 -10.56 12.80 -7.38
CA PHE A 184 -9.65 12.31 -8.42
C PHE A 184 -9.59 10.78 -8.40
N LEU A 185 -9.23 10.19 -7.25
CA LEU A 185 -9.07 8.75 -7.08
C LEU A 185 -10.36 8.00 -7.39
N LEU A 186 -11.48 8.41 -6.77
CA LEU A 186 -12.77 7.76 -6.97
C LEU A 186 -13.21 7.78 -8.44
N SER A 187 -12.92 8.86 -9.16
CA SER A 187 -13.28 9.02 -10.58
C SER A 187 -12.50 8.13 -11.54
N LEU A 188 -11.34 7.59 -11.13
CA LEU A 188 -10.55 6.67 -11.94
C LEU A 188 -11.32 5.37 -12.23
N MET A 189 -12.21 4.96 -11.32
CA MET A 189 -13.00 3.75 -11.42
C MET A 189 -14.39 3.95 -12.04
N ASP A 190 -14.70 5.15 -12.56
CA ASP A 190 -15.98 5.38 -13.24
C ASP A 190 -16.13 4.45 -14.46
N ASN A 191 -17.29 3.80 -14.57
CA ASN A 191 -17.57 2.76 -15.58
C ASN A 191 -16.63 1.54 -15.55
N LEU A 192 -15.92 1.32 -14.44
CA LEU A 192 -15.09 0.14 -14.19
C LEU A 192 -15.55 -0.58 -12.92
N SER A 193 -15.42 -1.90 -12.90
CA SER A 193 -15.59 -2.69 -11.68
C SER A 193 -14.24 -3.17 -11.16
N ARG A 194 -14.19 -3.44 -9.85
CA ARG A 194 -13.00 -3.98 -9.17
C ARG A 194 -12.63 -5.39 -9.64
N ASP A 195 -13.53 -6.09 -10.33
CA ASP A 195 -13.27 -7.41 -10.91
C ASP A 195 -12.54 -7.34 -12.25
N ARG A 196 -12.47 -6.15 -12.87
CA ARG A 196 -11.82 -5.94 -14.18
C ARG A 196 -10.42 -5.36 -14.05
N ILE A 197 -10.24 -4.42 -13.12
CA ILE A 197 -8.99 -3.70 -12.95
C ILE A 197 -8.74 -3.36 -11.48
N GLN A 198 -7.47 -3.40 -11.10
CA GLN A 198 -6.97 -2.99 -9.80
C GLN A 198 -5.96 -1.87 -10.00
N ILE A 199 -6.12 -0.74 -9.30
CA ILE A 199 -5.13 0.35 -9.28
C ILE A 199 -4.32 0.15 -8.00
N ASP A 200 -3.14 -0.45 -8.13
CA ASP A 200 -2.31 -0.86 -7.00
C ASP A 200 -1.18 0.13 -6.67
N MET A 201 -1.00 1.16 -7.49
CA MET A 201 -0.10 2.28 -7.20
C MET A 201 -0.59 3.57 -7.88
N ILE A 202 -0.41 4.70 -7.18
CA ILE A 202 -0.53 6.03 -7.76
C ILE A 202 0.56 6.95 -7.20
N ARG A 203 1.02 7.89 -8.02
CA ARG A 203 1.91 8.98 -7.61
C ARG A 203 1.55 10.28 -8.32
N PHE A 204 1.53 11.36 -7.54
CA PHE A 204 1.37 12.73 -7.99
C PHE A 204 2.68 13.47 -7.78
N GLU A 205 3.14 14.17 -8.81
CA GLU A 205 4.34 15.01 -8.79
C GLU A 205 4.10 16.31 -9.54
N GLY A 206 4.80 17.38 -9.14
CA GLY A 206 4.73 18.68 -9.79
C GLY A 206 4.28 19.81 -8.86
N PRO A 207 4.36 21.05 -9.34
CA PRO A 207 4.11 22.25 -8.55
C PRO A 207 2.67 22.34 -8.01
N ASN A 208 1.69 21.75 -8.70
CA ASN A 208 0.30 21.79 -8.27
C ASN A 208 -0.07 20.70 -7.25
N PHE A 209 0.83 19.74 -7.01
CA PHE A 209 0.60 18.61 -6.10
C PHE A 209 1.48 18.64 -4.84
N THR A 210 2.09 19.78 -4.51
CA THR A 210 2.95 19.92 -3.31
C THR A 210 2.23 19.67 -1.98
N LYS A 211 0.91 19.78 -1.95
CA LYS A 211 0.06 19.49 -0.78
C LYS A 211 -0.47 18.05 -0.75
N VAL A 212 -0.22 17.26 -1.79
CA VAL A 212 -0.67 15.86 -1.86
C VAL A 212 0.39 14.97 -1.24
N ASP A 213 0.01 14.27 -0.17
CA ASP A 213 0.85 13.20 0.38
C ASP A 213 0.56 11.89 -0.36
N ASN A 214 1.54 11.41 -1.13
CA ASN A 214 1.42 10.18 -1.92
C ASN A 214 1.13 8.94 -1.05
N ARG A 215 1.48 8.97 0.24
CA ARG A 215 1.20 7.88 1.18
C ARG A 215 -0.27 7.83 1.56
N LEU A 216 -0.91 9.00 1.71
CA LEU A 216 -2.36 9.10 1.88
C LEU A 216 -3.09 8.61 0.63
N MET A 217 -2.58 8.92 -0.57
CA MET A 217 -3.20 8.44 -1.81
C MET A 217 -3.18 6.92 -1.90
N SER A 218 -2.06 6.29 -1.52
CA SER A 218 -1.98 4.84 -1.40
C SER A 218 -2.87 4.26 -0.31
N LEU A 219 -3.00 4.91 0.86
CA LEU A 219 -3.98 4.52 1.88
C LEU A 219 -5.41 4.54 1.30
N HIS A 220 -5.75 5.60 0.56
CA HIS A 220 -7.06 5.75 -0.07
C HIS A 220 -7.32 4.67 -1.13
N LEU A 221 -6.31 4.27 -1.92
CA LEU A 221 -6.47 3.13 -2.84
C LEU A 221 -6.89 1.85 -2.11
N VAL A 222 -6.27 1.55 -0.96
CA VAL A 222 -6.61 0.37 -0.16
C VAL A 222 -7.97 0.53 0.52
N LYS A 223 -8.24 1.71 1.10
CA LYS A 223 -9.52 2.05 1.76
C LYS A 223 -10.71 1.99 0.80
N TYR A 224 -10.54 2.46 -0.44
CA TYR A 224 -11.54 2.39 -1.50
C TYR A 224 -11.61 1.03 -2.18
N GLY A 225 -10.81 0.05 -1.76
CA GLY A 225 -10.78 -1.29 -2.35
C GLY A 225 -10.29 -1.32 -3.80
N PHE A 226 -9.53 -0.31 -4.23
CA PHE A 226 -8.89 -0.28 -5.55
C PHE A 226 -7.58 -1.05 -5.56
N SER A 227 -6.97 -1.25 -4.39
CA SER A 227 -5.84 -2.14 -4.14
C SER A 227 -6.08 -2.99 -2.89
N ASP A 228 -5.47 -4.18 -2.83
CA ASP A 228 -5.47 -4.99 -1.61
C ASP A 228 -4.38 -4.54 -0.63
N ALA A 229 -3.30 -3.98 -1.16
CA ALA A 229 -2.15 -3.52 -0.40
C ALA A 229 -1.38 -2.40 -1.11
N ALA A 230 -0.68 -1.58 -0.33
CA ALA A 230 0.26 -0.57 -0.80
C ALA A 230 1.55 -0.65 0.01
N LEU A 231 2.69 -0.31 -0.60
CA LEU A 231 4.01 -0.42 0.01
C LEU A 231 4.74 0.93 -0.04
N PHE A 232 5.46 1.26 1.03
CA PHE A 232 6.28 2.47 1.17
C PHE A 232 7.69 2.09 1.56
N GLY A 233 8.66 2.75 0.93
CA GLY A 233 10.04 2.66 1.33
C GLY A 233 10.32 3.42 2.63
N PRO A 234 11.49 3.20 3.25
CA PRO A 234 11.93 3.98 4.41
C PRO A 234 12.06 5.49 4.11
N ASP A 235 12.25 5.84 2.85
CA ASP A 235 12.28 7.22 2.35
C ASP A 235 10.88 7.84 2.18
N GLY A 236 9.83 7.11 2.55
CA GLY A 236 8.44 7.53 2.43
C GLY A 236 7.87 7.48 1.02
N LYS A 237 8.62 6.97 0.03
CA LYS A 237 8.14 6.88 -1.35
C LYS A 237 7.31 5.62 -1.58
N ASN A 238 6.30 5.74 -2.43
CA ASN A 238 5.47 4.62 -2.85
C ASN A 238 6.32 3.63 -3.66
N LEU A 239 6.16 2.35 -3.35
CA LEU A 239 6.86 1.24 -3.98
C LEU A 239 5.86 0.29 -4.64
N GLN A 240 6.18 -0.20 -5.83
CA GLN A 240 5.39 -1.25 -6.48
C GLN A 240 5.74 -2.61 -5.84
N PRO A 241 4.79 -3.33 -5.20
CA PRO A 241 5.10 -4.53 -4.43
C PRO A 241 5.77 -5.65 -5.22
N SER A 242 5.34 -5.89 -6.46
CA SER A 242 5.91 -6.90 -7.36
C SER A 242 7.31 -6.54 -7.88
N GLU A 243 7.73 -5.29 -7.82
CA GLU A 243 9.09 -4.89 -8.19
C GLU A 243 10.05 -5.11 -7.02
N VAL A 244 9.61 -4.75 -5.80
CA VAL A 244 10.44 -4.79 -4.60
C VAL A 244 10.54 -6.19 -4.00
N LEU A 245 9.44 -6.93 -3.96
CA LEU A 245 9.37 -8.22 -3.25
C LEU A 245 9.63 -9.43 -4.15
N TYR A 246 9.71 -9.22 -5.47
CA TYR A 246 9.90 -10.32 -6.42
C TYR A 246 11.25 -11.02 -6.23
N LYS A 247 11.19 -12.35 -6.11
CA LYS A 247 12.35 -13.20 -5.82
C LYS A 247 13.12 -12.74 -4.57
N LYS A 248 12.45 -12.16 -3.58
CA LYS A 248 12.99 -11.88 -2.25
C LYS A 248 12.42 -12.83 -1.21
N HIS A 249 13.22 -13.16 -0.21
CA HIS A 249 12.71 -13.67 1.06
C HIS A 249 12.02 -12.52 1.80
N ILE A 250 10.92 -12.79 2.48
CA ILE A 250 10.12 -11.75 3.14
C ILE A 250 10.02 -12.06 4.63
N VAL A 251 10.28 -11.06 5.47
CA VAL A 251 9.89 -11.10 6.88
C VAL A 251 8.79 -10.08 7.09
N MET A 252 7.60 -10.56 7.44
CA MET A 252 6.45 -9.72 7.76
C MET A 252 6.37 -9.53 9.27
N VAL A 253 6.22 -8.28 9.73
CA VAL A 253 5.91 -7.97 11.12
C VAL A 253 4.64 -7.13 11.16
N ARG A 254 3.55 -7.71 11.67
CA ARG A 254 2.26 -7.02 11.76
C ARG A 254 2.10 -6.36 13.11
N GLY A 255 1.68 -5.10 13.13
CA GLY A 255 1.46 -4.37 14.37
C GLY A 255 0.57 -3.15 14.19
N ARG A 256 0.08 -2.59 15.30
CA ARG A 256 -0.63 -1.29 15.28
C ARG A 256 0.35 -0.12 15.28
N PHE A 257 1.52 -0.29 15.89
CA PHE A 257 2.62 0.69 15.90
C PHE A 257 2.18 2.11 16.33
N ARG A 258 1.35 2.22 17.38
CA ARG A 258 0.72 3.48 17.81
C ARG A 258 0.99 3.81 19.30
N PRO A 259 2.18 4.36 19.66
CA PRO A 259 3.36 4.50 18.81
C PRO A 259 4.17 3.19 18.74
N VAL A 260 5.29 3.21 18.01
CA VAL A 260 6.32 2.17 18.14
C VAL A 260 6.99 2.29 19.52
N ILE A 261 7.12 1.17 20.22
CA ILE A 261 7.71 1.06 21.58
C ILE A 261 8.75 -0.06 21.58
N ASN A 262 9.55 -0.17 22.64
CA ASN A 262 10.69 -1.09 22.73
C ASN A 262 10.31 -2.55 22.48
N VAL A 263 9.12 -3.00 22.90
CA VAL A 263 8.65 -4.38 22.62
C VAL A 263 8.48 -4.66 21.13
N HIS A 264 8.04 -3.67 20.34
CA HIS A 264 7.90 -3.82 18.89
C HIS A 264 9.26 -3.97 18.22
N MET A 265 10.25 -3.18 18.65
CA MET A 265 11.61 -3.24 18.11
C MET A 265 12.32 -4.53 18.51
N ASP A 266 12.13 -4.98 19.75
CA ASP A 266 12.68 -6.25 20.21
C ASP A 266 12.08 -7.41 19.42
N MET A 267 10.76 -7.44 19.25
CA MET A 267 10.06 -8.41 18.41
C MET A 267 10.57 -8.43 16.96
N LEU A 268 10.68 -7.26 16.34
CA LEU A 268 11.21 -7.10 14.98
C LEU A 268 12.64 -7.64 14.87
N ASN A 269 13.54 -7.15 15.71
CA ASN A 269 14.97 -7.46 15.63
C ASN A 269 15.25 -8.94 15.89
N THR A 270 14.62 -9.50 16.92
CA THR A 270 14.83 -10.88 17.34
C THR A 270 14.17 -11.87 16.39
N GLY A 271 12.98 -11.55 15.88
CA GLY A 271 12.29 -12.32 14.85
C GLY A 271 13.05 -12.35 13.53
N VAL A 272 13.53 -11.20 13.05
CA VAL A 272 14.38 -11.10 11.85
C VAL A 272 15.67 -11.88 12.04
N LYS A 273 16.35 -11.71 13.19
CA LYS A 273 17.59 -12.43 13.49
C LYS A 273 17.40 -13.95 13.47
N GLN A 274 16.29 -14.46 14.00
CA GLN A 274 15.98 -15.88 13.99
C GLN A 274 15.61 -16.38 12.59
N PHE A 275 14.84 -15.60 11.80
CA PHE A 275 14.55 -15.94 10.41
C PHE A 275 15.81 -16.06 9.55
N LEU A 276 16.78 -15.16 9.74
CA LEU A 276 18.06 -15.20 9.03
C LEU A 276 18.93 -16.43 9.37
N GLN A 277 18.60 -17.18 10.42
CA GLN A 277 19.29 -18.42 10.79
C GLN A 277 18.72 -19.66 10.11
N GLU A 278 17.58 -19.55 9.43
CA GLU A 278 17.00 -20.66 8.67
C GLU A 278 17.93 -21.06 7.50
N SER A 279 18.16 -22.37 7.33
CA SER A 279 19.16 -22.90 6.39
C SER A 279 18.88 -22.62 4.91
N ASP A 280 17.62 -22.35 4.57
CA ASP A 280 17.12 -22.09 3.22
C ASP A 280 16.82 -20.61 2.97
N VAL A 281 17.37 -19.71 3.81
CA VAL A 281 17.28 -18.25 3.64
C VAL A 281 18.61 -17.68 3.18
N ASP A 282 18.58 -17.00 2.03
CA ASP A 282 19.68 -16.16 1.58
C ASP A 282 19.59 -14.77 2.25
N LYS A 283 20.54 -14.50 3.14
CA LYS A 283 20.59 -13.28 3.99
C LYS A 283 20.72 -11.99 3.18
N GLU A 284 21.40 -12.05 2.04
CA GLU A 284 21.59 -10.89 1.16
C GLU A 284 20.32 -10.57 0.36
N ASN A 285 19.32 -11.46 0.43
CA ASN A 285 18.13 -11.40 -0.39
C ASN A 285 16.83 -11.40 0.44
N VAL A 286 16.89 -10.80 1.63
CA VAL A 286 15.75 -10.62 2.54
C VAL A 286 15.23 -9.18 2.50
N VAL A 287 13.91 -9.04 2.49
CA VAL A 287 13.22 -7.76 2.72
C VAL A 287 12.36 -7.89 3.97
N VAL A 288 12.53 -6.95 4.90
CA VAL A 288 11.70 -6.85 6.10
C VAL A 288 10.61 -5.83 5.83
N VAL A 289 9.36 -6.19 6.12
CA VAL A 289 8.18 -5.36 5.88
C VAL A 289 7.33 -5.32 7.15
N THR A 290 7.06 -4.12 7.64
CA THR A 290 6.11 -3.88 8.73
C THR A 290 4.72 -3.62 8.15
N GLU A 291 3.71 -4.33 8.62
CA GLU A 291 2.34 -4.22 8.11
C GLU A 291 1.42 -3.47 9.07
N LEU A 292 0.73 -2.47 8.53
CA LEU A 292 -0.41 -1.76 9.12
C LEU A 292 -1.69 -2.18 8.38
N THR A 293 -2.55 -2.97 9.02
CA THR A 293 -3.85 -3.30 8.42
C THR A 293 -4.82 -2.13 8.53
N LEU A 294 -5.79 -1.99 7.62
CA LEU A 294 -6.84 -0.97 7.74
C LEU A 294 -7.58 -1.06 9.09
N GLN A 295 -7.76 -2.27 9.62
CA GLN A 295 -8.35 -2.47 10.94
C GLN A 295 -7.44 -1.97 12.07
N ALA A 296 -6.12 -2.17 11.96
CA ALA A 296 -5.15 -1.69 12.94
C ALA A 296 -5.07 -0.15 13.00
N LEU A 297 -5.42 0.53 11.90
CA LEU A 297 -5.46 2.00 11.80
C LEU A 297 -6.68 2.63 12.49
N LYS A 298 -7.76 1.87 12.71
CA LYS A 298 -8.94 2.34 13.46
C LYS A 298 -8.69 2.29 14.96
N GLU A 299 -9.48 3.04 15.74
CA GLU A 299 -9.47 2.95 17.21
C GLU A 299 -9.83 1.54 17.72
N ARG A 300 -9.40 1.19 18.95
CA ARG A 300 -9.77 -0.12 19.53
C ARG A 300 -11.28 -0.17 19.69
N ASN A 301 -11.89 -1.30 19.29
CA ASN A 301 -13.34 -1.52 19.33
C ASN A 301 -14.16 -0.55 18.48
N ALA A 302 -13.52 0.20 17.58
CA ALA A 302 -14.23 1.03 16.62
C ALA A 302 -15.11 0.16 15.71
N ASP A 303 -16.27 0.70 15.33
CA ASP A 303 -17.15 0.09 14.33
C ASP A 303 -16.34 -0.23 13.06
N ILE A 304 -16.75 -1.27 12.33
CA ILE A 304 -16.13 -1.61 11.04
C ILE A 304 -16.22 -0.45 10.03
N ASN A 305 -17.16 0.48 10.20
CA ASN A 305 -17.34 1.68 9.39
C ASN A 305 -16.64 2.92 9.95
N ALA A 306 -15.94 2.81 11.09
CA ALA A 306 -15.21 3.93 11.65
C ALA A 306 -14.14 4.41 10.68
N ASP A 307 -14.02 5.74 10.58
CA ASP A 307 -13.05 6.35 9.68
C ASP A 307 -11.63 6.21 10.22
N ILE A 308 -10.66 6.25 9.32
CA ILE A 308 -9.24 6.22 9.66
C ILE A 308 -8.76 7.66 9.86
N ASP A 309 -8.13 7.94 10.99
CA ASP A 309 -7.44 9.20 11.22
C ASP A 309 -6.18 9.26 10.34
N GLU A 310 -6.24 10.08 9.29
CA GLU A 310 -5.16 10.27 8.33
C GLU A 310 -3.89 10.83 8.97
N LYS A 311 -4.02 11.69 9.98
CA LYS A 311 -2.86 12.23 10.70
C LYS A 311 -2.21 11.12 11.53
N ASP A 312 -3.00 10.37 12.29
CA ASP A 312 -2.49 9.25 13.08
C ASP A 312 -1.82 8.20 12.20
N PHE A 313 -2.38 7.91 11.02
CA PHE A 313 -1.75 7.06 10.02
C PHE A 313 -0.38 7.62 9.57
N LEU A 314 -0.29 8.89 9.19
CA LEU A 314 0.97 9.51 8.77
C LEU A 314 2.00 9.52 9.91
N ASP A 315 1.59 9.81 11.14
CA ASP A 315 2.45 9.78 12.32
C ASP A 315 3.10 8.37 12.50
N ARG A 316 2.34 7.29 12.27
CA ARG A 316 2.85 5.91 12.33
C ARG A 316 3.84 5.60 11.19
N VAL A 317 3.50 6.00 9.96
CA VAL A 317 4.38 5.78 8.80
C VAL A 317 5.67 6.57 8.92
N ASP A 318 5.62 7.80 9.43
CA ASP A 318 6.80 8.64 9.69
C ASP A 318 7.76 7.97 10.67
N ILE A 319 7.26 7.45 11.79
CA ILE A 319 8.08 6.73 12.75
C ILE A 319 8.69 5.48 12.11
N LEU A 320 7.88 4.64 11.47
CA LEU A 320 8.38 3.40 10.87
C LEU A 320 9.44 3.68 9.79
N GLY A 321 9.20 4.68 8.94
CA GLY A 321 10.17 5.12 7.92
C GLY A 321 11.47 5.63 8.53
N SER A 322 11.39 6.43 9.60
CA SER A 322 12.58 6.91 10.32
C SER A 322 13.43 5.80 10.93
N LEU A 323 12.80 4.68 11.30
CA LEU A 323 13.45 3.47 11.79
C LEU A 323 13.96 2.55 10.66
N GLY A 324 13.99 3.04 9.42
CA GLY A 324 14.47 2.30 8.27
C GLY A 324 13.50 1.21 7.78
N GLN A 325 12.24 1.21 8.22
CA GLN A 325 11.29 0.14 7.89
C GLN A 325 10.59 0.40 6.56
N THR A 326 10.41 -0.68 5.79
CA THR A 326 9.49 -0.70 4.66
C THR A 326 8.10 -0.98 5.20
N VAL A 327 7.13 -0.12 4.87
CA VAL A 327 5.77 -0.18 5.44
C VAL A 327 4.78 -0.69 4.41
N MET A 328 3.97 -1.69 4.77
CA MET A 328 2.83 -2.14 3.97
C MET A 328 1.53 -1.73 4.64
N ILE A 329 0.62 -1.12 3.87
CA ILE A 329 -0.79 -1.02 4.25
C ILE A 329 -1.53 -2.13 3.56
N SER A 330 -2.45 -2.79 4.26
CA SER A 330 -3.26 -3.84 3.66
C SER A 330 -4.69 -3.86 4.18
N ASN A 331 -5.59 -4.45 3.39
CA ASN A 331 -6.91 -4.85 3.83
C ASN A 331 -6.95 -6.33 4.28
N PHE A 332 -5.80 -6.94 4.58
CA PHE A 332 -5.72 -8.35 4.97
C PHE A 332 -5.94 -8.51 6.47
N HIS A 333 -7.20 -8.67 6.87
CA HIS A 333 -7.54 -8.97 8.26
C HIS A 333 -6.89 -10.28 8.72
N GLU A 334 -7.05 -11.35 7.93
CA GLU A 334 -6.55 -12.68 8.23
C GLU A 334 -5.18 -12.93 7.60
N TYR A 335 -4.28 -13.59 8.34
CA TYR A 335 -2.91 -13.87 7.90
C TYR A 335 -2.83 -14.73 6.65
N TYR A 336 -3.78 -15.65 6.42
CA TYR A 336 -3.77 -16.48 5.22
C TYR A 336 -3.98 -15.66 3.93
N LYS A 337 -4.75 -14.56 3.98
CA LYS A 337 -4.93 -13.65 2.83
C LYS A 337 -3.64 -12.88 2.52
N LEU A 338 -2.94 -12.40 3.55
CA LEU A 338 -1.61 -11.79 3.40
C LEU A 338 -0.63 -12.76 2.72
N VAL A 339 -0.55 -13.99 3.24
CA VAL A 339 0.34 -15.02 2.68
C VAL A 339 -0.07 -15.39 1.25
N ALA A 340 -1.38 -15.51 0.96
CA ALA A 340 -1.87 -15.77 -0.39
C ALA A 340 -1.46 -14.66 -1.37
N TYR A 341 -1.57 -13.40 -0.96
CA TYR A 341 -1.13 -12.25 -1.75
C TYR A 341 0.38 -12.29 -2.03
N LEU A 342 1.21 -12.44 -0.99
CA LEU A 342 2.67 -12.46 -1.13
C LEU A 342 3.18 -13.67 -1.93
N SER A 343 2.50 -14.82 -1.82
CA SER A 343 2.82 -16.04 -2.58
C SER A 343 2.67 -15.88 -4.09
N LYS A 344 1.84 -14.93 -4.56
CA LYS A 344 1.75 -14.58 -5.99
C LYS A 344 2.99 -13.83 -6.47
N ILE A 345 3.66 -13.10 -5.58
CA ILE A 345 4.80 -12.23 -5.90
C ILE A 345 6.13 -12.98 -5.79
N THR A 346 6.33 -13.74 -4.71
CA THR A 346 7.57 -14.49 -4.46
C THR A 346 7.30 -15.95 -4.11
N LYS A 347 8.21 -16.81 -4.57
CA LYS A 347 8.24 -18.25 -4.25
C LYS A 347 9.35 -18.58 -3.23
N LEU A 348 9.98 -17.58 -2.63
CA LEU A 348 11.02 -17.78 -1.61
C LEU A 348 10.39 -17.88 -0.21
N LYS A 349 11.22 -18.08 0.81
CA LYS A 349 10.76 -18.27 2.19
C LYS A 349 10.16 -16.99 2.77
N MET A 350 9.08 -17.15 3.52
CA MET A 350 8.40 -16.08 4.25
C MET A 350 8.40 -16.39 5.74
N GLY A 351 8.87 -15.43 6.54
CA GLY A 351 8.73 -15.43 7.99
C GLY A 351 7.64 -14.46 8.38
N VAL A 352 6.73 -14.86 9.26
CA VAL A 352 5.75 -13.93 9.86
C VAL A 352 6.02 -13.86 11.35
N VAL A 353 6.43 -12.68 11.80
CA VAL A 353 6.70 -12.39 13.20
C VAL A 353 5.46 -11.78 13.83
N LEU A 354 4.98 -12.38 14.91
CA LEU A 354 3.76 -11.95 15.60
C LEU A 354 3.82 -12.25 17.09
N GLY A 355 3.20 -11.39 17.90
CA GLY A 355 3.01 -11.65 19.33
C GLY A 355 2.04 -12.81 19.59
N PHE A 356 2.20 -13.50 20.72
CA PHE A 356 1.36 -14.61 21.17
C PHE A 356 -0.17 -14.36 21.06
N PRO A 357 -0.72 -13.16 21.35
CA PRO A 357 -2.15 -12.90 21.16
C PRO A 357 -2.63 -13.11 19.71
N ASN A 358 -1.77 -12.89 18.72
CA ASN A 358 -2.10 -13.13 17.31
C ASN A 358 -2.08 -14.63 16.97
N LEU A 359 -1.32 -15.45 17.72
CA LEU A 359 -1.38 -16.91 17.57
C LEU A 359 -2.74 -17.41 18.04
N GLU A 360 -3.25 -16.91 19.16
CA GLU A 360 -4.60 -17.21 19.64
C GLU A 360 -5.65 -16.83 18.58
N TYR A 361 -5.53 -15.63 18.01
CA TYR A 361 -6.39 -15.17 16.91
C TYR A 361 -6.35 -16.10 15.70
N ILE A 362 -5.17 -16.55 15.25
CA ILE A 362 -5.03 -17.47 14.10
C ILE A 362 -5.76 -18.80 14.33
N PHE A 363 -5.85 -19.27 15.58
CA PHE A 363 -6.53 -20.52 15.91
C PHE A 363 -8.01 -20.34 16.30
N SER A 364 -8.54 -19.11 16.26
CA SER A 364 -9.97 -18.88 16.50
C SER A 364 -10.79 -19.19 15.25
N GLU A 365 -11.59 -20.26 15.30
CA GLU A 365 -12.42 -20.72 14.18
C GLU A 365 -13.51 -19.72 13.75
N GLU A 366 -13.83 -18.74 14.60
CA GLU A 366 -14.84 -17.73 14.30
C GLU A 366 -14.48 -16.86 13.09
N HIS A 367 -13.19 -16.70 12.80
CA HIS A 367 -12.70 -15.94 11.65
C HIS A 367 -12.80 -16.70 10.31
N TYR A 368 -13.21 -17.98 10.34
CA TYR A 368 -13.21 -18.85 9.16
C TYR A 368 -14.59 -19.42 8.82
N LYS A 369 -15.67 -18.86 9.39
CA LYS A 369 -17.05 -19.32 9.15
C LYS A 369 -17.49 -19.20 7.69
N ASP A 370 -16.93 -18.24 6.95
CA ASP A 370 -17.25 -17.98 5.55
C ASP A 370 -16.45 -18.87 4.58
N LEU A 371 -15.49 -19.66 5.07
CA LEU A 371 -14.69 -20.58 4.25
C LEU A 371 -15.36 -21.97 4.21
N PRO A 372 -15.59 -22.55 3.02
CA PRO A 372 -16.15 -23.90 2.90
C PRO A 372 -15.39 -24.97 3.69
N GLY A 373 -14.06 -24.88 3.73
CA GLY A 373 -13.19 -25.77 4.51
C GLY A 373 -12.80 -25.24 5.90
N GLY A 374 -13.41 -24.14 6.37
CA GLY A 374 -13.15 -23.55 7.69
C GLY A 374 -11.67 -23.27 7.95
N ILE A 375 -11.22 -23.57 9.17
CA ILE A 375 -9.83 -23.36 9.60
C ILE A 375 -8.82 -24.15 8.77
N LEU A 376 -9.18 -25.34 8.27
CA LEU A 376 -8.28 -26.17 7.48
C LEU A 376 -7.94 -25.55 6.13
N GLU A 377 -8.92 -24.90 5.47
CA GLU A 377 -8.69 -24.17 4.22
C GLU A 377 -7.75 -22.97 4.42
N SER A 378 -7.97 -22.21 5.50
CA SER A 378 -7.08 -21.11 5.91
C SER A 378 -5.65 -21.62 6.16
N PHE A 379 -5.51 -22.71 6.91
CA PHE A 379 -4.21 -23.26 7.29
C PHE A 379 -3.44 -23.87 6.13
N ALA A 380 -4.13 -24.52 5.19
CA ALA A 380 -3.51 -25.02 3.95
C ALA A 380 -2.84 -23.87 3.16
N THR A 381 -3.44 -22.68 3.20
CA THR A 381 -2.91 -21.48 2.55
C THR A 381 -1.80 -20.82 3.39
N LEU A 382 -2.07 -20.55 4.67
CA LEU A 382 -1.15 -19.88 5.60
C LEU A 382 0.16 -20.65 5.76
N PHE A 383 0.08 -21.96 5.97
CA PHE A 383 1.23 -22.84 6.19
C PHE A 383 1.68 -23.57 4.93
N SER A 384 1.47 -22.94 3.76
CA SER A 384 2.06 -23.41 2.51
C SER A 384 3.57 -23.64 2.65
N ARG A 385 4.17 -24.39 1.73
CA ARG A 385 5.48 -25.06 1.94
C ARG A 385 6.59 -24.16 2.50
N LYS A 386 6.61 -22.85 2.21
CA LYS A 386 7.71 -21.95 2.55
C LYS A 386 7.37 -20.84 3.55
N VAL A 387 6.30 -21.01 4.33
CA VAL A 387 5.94 -20.08 5.41
C VAL A 387 6.29 -20.66 6.78
N LYS A 388 6.77 -19.81 7.68
CA LYS A 388 7.02 -20.10 9.10
C LYS A 388 6.59 -18.91 9.97
N LEU A 389 5.91 -19.19 11.08
CA LEU A 389 5.55 -18.19 12.08
C LEU A 389 6.59 -18.16 13.21
N PHE A 390 6.97 -16.96 13.62
CA PHE A 390 7.86 -16.69 14.76
C PHE A 390 7.05 -15.97 15.83
N ILE A 391 6.87 -16.64 16.96
CA ILE A 391 5.94 -16.21 18.01
C ILE A 391 6.73 -15.49 19.10
N TYR A 392 6.45 -14.20 19.25
CA TYR A 392 6.98 -13.40 20.35
C TYR A 392 6.10 -13.58 21.58
N PRO A 393 6.66 -13.87 22.76
CA PRO A 393 5.85 -14.16 23.94
C PRO A 393 5.13 -12.91 24.47
N THR A 394 4.13 -13.13 25.32
CA THR A 394 3.45 -12.07 26.06
C THR A 394 3.48 -12.38 27.55
N LEU A 395 3.55 -11.36 28.40
CA LEU A 395 3.33 -11.53 29.83
C LEU A 395 1.84 -11.30 30.13
N ARG A 396 1.22 -12.20 30.91
CA ARG A 396 -0.13 -12.03 31.47
C ARG A 396 -0.11 -12.58 32.89
N ASP A 397 -0.61 -11.80 33.85
CA ASP A 397 -0.69 -12.19 35.26
C ASP A 397 0.66 -12.68 35.85
N GLY A 398 1.78 -12.03 35.46
CA GLY A 398 3.13 -12.42 35.87
C GLY A 398 3.66 -13.71 35.24
N VAL A 399 2.93 -14.29 34.29
CA VAL A 399 3.28 -15.55 33.61
C VAL A 399 3.59 -15.27 32.14
N ILE A 400 4.73 -15.78 31.65
CA ILE A 400 5.08 -15.70 30.24
C ILE A 400 4.30 -16.76 29.46
N TRP A 401 3.56 -16.31 28.45
CA TRP A 401 2.82 -17.12 27.50
C TRP A 401 3.56 -17.20 26.17
N ASN A 402 3.76 -18.42 25.69
CA ASN A 402 4.49 -18.78 24.48
C ASN A 402 3.89 -20.07 23.87
N CYS A 403 4.47 -20.61 22.80
CA CYS A 403 3.96 -21.82 22.14
C CYS A 403 3.81 -23.03 23.09
N LEU A 404 4.67 -23.15 24.11
CA LEU A 404 4.58 -24.25 25.08
C LEU A 404 3.37 -24.13 26.02
N ARG A 405 2.86 -22.91 26.23
CA ARG A 405 1.70 -22.61 27.08
C ARG A 405 0.45 -22.26 26.28
N PHE A 406 0.36 -22.77 25.05
CA PHE A 406 -0.81 -22.55 24.21
C PHE A 406 -1.87 -23.64 24.42
N TYR A 407 -2.99 -23.28 25.05
CA TYR A 407 -4.11 -24.19 25.28
C TYR A 407 -5.17 -24.03 24.18
N LEU A 408 -5.44 -25.12 23.49
CA LEU A 408 -6.39 -25.18 22.36
C LEU A 408 -7.55 -26.12 22.66
N PRO A 409 -8.72 -25.91 22.03
CA PRO A 409 -9.79 -26.90 21.98
C PRO A 409 -9.25 -28.28 21.52
N PRO A 410 -9.77 -29.40 22.07
CA PRO A 410 -9.21 -30.74 21.83
C PRO A 410 -9.01 -31.11 20.36
N HIS A 411 -9.91 -30.69 19.46
CA HIS A 411 -9.85 -31.00 18.03
C HIS A 411 -8.77 -30.25 17.26
N LEU A 412 -8.20 -29.17 17.81
CA LEU A 412 -7.12 -28.38 17.19
C LEU A 412 -5.72 -28.78 17.69
N ILE A 413 -5.63 -29.57 18.75
CA ILE A 413 -4.35 -29.94 19.38
C ILE A 413 -3.43 -30.66 18.40
N ASP A 414 -3.94 -31.66 17.67
CA ASP A 414 -3.11 -32.46 16.77
C ASP A 414 -2.71 -31.67 15.51
N LEU A 415 -3.54 -30.72 15.07
CA LEU A 415 -3.18 -29.77 14.02
C LEU A 415 -2.02 -28.87 14.47
N TYR A 416 -2.08 -28.33 15.69
CA TYR A 416 -1.00 -27.52 16.24
C TYR A 416 0.30 -28.32 16.39
N ARG A 417 0.23 -29.54 16.94
CA ARG A 417 1.38 -30.44 17.05
C ARG A 417 2.00 -30.75 15.70
N TYR A 418 1.18 -30.99 14.67
CA TYR A 418 1.65 -31.19 13.31
C TYR A 418 2.45 -29.98 12.83
N LEU A 419 1.96 -28.76 13.03
CA LEU A 419 2.65 -27.54 12.60
C LEU A 419 3.99 -27.34 13.33
N ILE A 420 4.04 -27.56 14.64
CA ILE A 420 5.29 -27.50 15.43
C ILE A 420 6.28 -28.55 14.93
N ALA A 421 5.85 -29.81 14.78
CA ALA A 421 6.69 -30.91 14.32
C ALA A 421 7.25 -30.70 12.90
N ASN A 422 6.53 -29.95 12.05
CA ASN A 422 6.95 -29.60 10.69
C ASN A 422 7.68 -28.25 10.61
N ASN A 423 8.15 -27.70 11.74
CA ASN A 423 8.89 -26.44 11.80
C ASN A 423 8.14 -25.24 11.19
N LYS A 424 6.81 -25.22 11.35
CA LYS A 424 5.92 -24.16 10.83
C LYS A 424 5.64 -23.05 11.82
N ILE A 425 5.77 -23.33 13.11
CA ILE A 425 5.60 -22.38 14.20
C ILE A 425 6.78 -22.56 15.13
N GLU A 426 7.37 -21.47 15.58
CA GLU A 426 8.46 -21.49 16.54
C GLU A 426 8.41 -20.26 17.46
N ASP A 427 8.76 -20.43 18.73
CA ASP A 427 8.97 -19.30 19.64
C ASP A 427 10.22 -18.50 19.25
N ILE A 428 10.14 -17.18 19.42
CA ILE A 428 11.31 -16.31 19.45
C ILE A 428 12.04 -16.54 20.78
N ARG A 429 13.31 -16.94 20.70
CA ARG A 429 14.03 -17.44 21.88
C ARG A 429 14.78 -16.35 22.67
N HIS A 430 15.20 -15.29 22.00
CA HIS A 430 16.10 -14.28 22.57
C HIS A 430 15.38 -12.93 22.67
N TYR A 431 14.41 -12.82 23.58
CA TYR A 431 13.64 -11.59 23.84
C TYR A 431 14.00 -10.98 25.20
N ASN A 432 13.72 -9.69 25.37
CA ASN A 432 13.91 -8.98 26.63
C ASN A 432 12.59 -8.97 27.44
N GLU A 433 12.58 -9.68 28.56
CA GLU A 433 11.42 -9.78 29.46
C GLU A 433 10.96 -8.41 30.00
N ASN A 434 11.87 -7.45 30.17
CA ASN A 434 11.52 -6.11 30.67
C ASN A 434 10.58 -5.37 29.72
N ASN A 435 10.64 -5.68 28.42
CA ASN A 435 9.76 -5.07 27.41
C ASN A 435 8.33 -5.62 27.45
N LEU A 436 8.09 -6.78 28.09
CA LEU A 436 6.77 -7.44 28.07
C LEU A 436 5.74 -6.78 28.98
N ASN A 437 6.17 -5.98 29.96
CA ASN A 437 5.31 -5.31 30.94
C ASN A 437 4.66 -4.02 30.41
N VAL A 438 4.98 -3.60 29.18
CA VAL A 438 4.62 -2.27 28.69
C VAL A 438 3.44 -2.38 27.72
N GLU A 439 2.34 -1.74 28.07
CA GLU A 439 1.18 -1.61 27.19
C GLU A 439 1.29 -0.35 26.33
N THR A 440 1.14 -0.52 25.01
CA THR A 440 1.26 0.59 24.05
C THR A 440 0.23 1.70 24.28
N ASP A 441 -0.99 1.36 24.72
CA ASP A 441 -2.06 2.34 24.94
C ASP A 441 -1.72 3.28 26.11
N ASN A 442 -1.13 2.75 27.19
CA ASN A 442 -0.68 3.56 28.34
C ASN A 442 0.42 4.54 27.91
N VAL A 443 1.38 4.09 27.08
CA VAL A 443 2.44 4.96 26.53
C VAL A 443 1.84 6.07 25.68
N LEU A 444 0.85 5.76 24.85
CA LEU A 444 0.14 6.76 24.03
C LEU A 444 -0.58 7.81 24.89
N GLU A 445 -1.21 7.41 26.00
CA GLU A 445 -1.83 8.35 26.94
C GLU A 445 -0.81 9.27 27.59
N LEU A 446 0.33 8.73 28.05
CA LEU A 446 1.43 9.54 28.59
C LEU A 446 1.95 10.57 27.58
N ILE A 447 2.09 10.18 26.31
CA ILE A 447 2.51 11.09 25.22
C ILE A 447 1.48 12.21 25.02
N LYS A 448 0.19 11.89 24.96
CA LYS A 448 -0.89 12.88 24.80
C LYS A 448 -0.94 13.88 25.95
N LEU A 449 -0.68 13.39 27.17
CA LEU A 449 -0.63 14.22 28.38
C LEU A 449 0.67 15.03 28.50
N GLY A 450 1.70 14.72 27.70
CA GLY A 450 3.03 15.31 27.84
C GLY A 450 3.68 14.98 29.17
N ALA A 451 3.36 13.83 29.76
CA ALA A 451 3.93 13.37 31.01
C ALA A 451 5.43 13.04 30.86
N ASP A 452 6.17 12.99 31.97
CA ASP A 452 7.57 12.54 31.96
C ASP A 452 7.65 11.01 32.03
N GLY A 453 8.69 10.41 31.44
CA GLY A 453 9.06 9.00 31.63
C GLY A 453 8.60 8.05 30.52
N TRP A 454 7.74 8.49 29.59
CA TRP A 454 7.34 7.65 28.46
C TRP A 454 8.49 7.41 27.46
N GLU A 455 9.50 8.28 27.48
CA GLU A 455 10.70 8.19 26.64
C GLU A 455 11.51 6.91 26.91
N GLU A 456 11.39 6.33 28.11
CA GLU A 456 12.07 5.08 28.46
C GLU A 456 11.44 3.85 27.77
N PHE A 457 10.18 3.97 27.32
CA PHE A 457 9.43 2.88 26.69
C PHE A 457 9.57 2.85 25.16
N VAL A 458 10.18 3.87 24.56
CA VAL A 458 10.38 3.98 23.11
C VAL A 458 11.86 4.05 22.75
N PRO A 459 12.25 3.74 21.51
CA PRO A 459 13.60 4.02 21.06
C PRO A 459 13.92 5.53 21.16
N PRO A 460 15.14 5.93 21.52
CA PRO A 460 15.50 7.34 21.70
C PRO A 460 15.20 8.20 20.45
N GLU A 461 15.44 7.67 19.26
CA GLU A 461 15.14 8.34 17.99
C GLU A 461 13.63 8.61 17.83
N VAL A 462 12.79 7.67 18.27
CA VAL A 462 11.33 7.80 18.25
C VAL A 462 10.87 8.89 19.22
N ALA A 463 11.44 8.93 20.43
CA ALA A 463 11.12 9.99 21.40
C ALA A 463 11.44 11.39 20.84
N THR A 464 12.61 11.55 20.20
CA THR A 464 13.00 12.79 19.54
C THR A 464 11.99 13.19 18.45
N ILE A 465 11.65 12.27 17.56
CA ILE A 465 10.73 12.55 16.44
C ILE A 465 9.33 12.91 16.94
N ILE A 466 8.81 12.20 17.94
CA ILE A 466 7.50 12.49 18.54
C ILE A 466 7.47 13.91 19.09
N LYS A 467 8.53 14.34 19.80
CA LYS A 467 8.64 15.69 20.37
C LYS A 467 8.80 16.78 19.30
N GLU A 468 9.72 16.58 18.36
CA GLU A 468 10.04 17.57 17.31
C GLU A 468 8.85 17.80 16.37
N ARG A 469 8.15 16.73 15.98
CA ARG A 469 7.05 16.80 15.00
C ARG A 469 5.67 16.82 15.65
N ARG A 470 5.58 16.78 16.98
CA ARG A 470 4.32 16.74 17.75
C ARG A 470 3.38 15.61 17.27
N LEU A 471 3.95 14.42 17.10
CA LEU A 471 3.20 13.24 16.67
C LEU A 471 2.29 12.73 17.80
N PHE A 472 1.27 11.94 17.45
CA PHE A 472 0.35 11.27 18.38
C PHE A 472 -0.38 12.21 19.36
N GLY A 473 -0.50 13.49 19.01
CA GLY A 473 -1.14 14.49 19.85
C GLY A 473 -0.27 15.02 20.99
N TYR A 474 1.07 14.86 20.91
CA TYR A 474 2.00 15.41 21.90
C TYR A 474 1.79 16.93 22.08
N ALA A 475 1.25 17.30 23.24
CA ALA A 475 0.94 18.69 23.60
C ALA A 475 2.18 19.35 24.20
N SER A 476 2.93 20.13 23.40
CA SER A 476 4.01 20.95 23.95
C SER A 476 3.43 22.14 24.73
N GLY A 477 3.51 22.15 26.06
CA GLY A 477 3.28 23.36 26.87
C GLY A 477 2.24 23.28 27.98
N LEU A 478 1.78 22.10 28.40
CA LEU A 478 1.15 21.95 29.72
C LEU A 478 2.25 21.74 30.76
N GLU A 479 2.13 22.36 31.94
CA GLU A 479 3.03 22.04 33.06
C GLU A 479 3.02 20.51 33.27
N PRO A 480 4.18 19.86 33.40
CA PRO A 480 4.23 18.42 33.58
C PRO A 480 3.38 18.05 34.79
N VAL A 481 2.31 17.30 34.55
CA VAL A 481 1.51 16.73 35.63
C VAL A 481 2.44 15.76 36.34
N LYS A 482 2.96 16.17 37.51
CA LYS A 482 3.78 15.30 38.34
C LYS A 482 2.97 14.05 38.69
N THR A 483 3.50 12.91 38.25
CA THR A 483 3.21 11.54 38.71
C THR A 483 1.72 11.19 38.78
N LEU A 484 1.22 10.53 37.74
CA LEU A 484 0.14 9.56 37.94
C LEU A 484 0.78 8.32 38.57
N ASP A 485 0.55 8.14 39.87
CA ASP A 485 0.77 6.85 40.53
C ASP A 485 -0.06 5.82 39.76
N VAL A 486 0.62 4.97 38.99
CA VAL A 486 0.01 3.73 38.47
C VAL A 486 -0.25 2.87 39.71
N PRO A 487 -1.52 2.58 40.07
CA PRO A 487 -1.76 1.73 41.22
C PRO A 487 -1.20 0.34 40.94
N PRO A 488 -0.54 -0.32 41.90
CA PRO A 488 -0.19 -1.71 41.75
C PRO A 488 -1.48 -2.51 41.54
N VAL A 489 -1.41 -3.51 40.66
CA VAL A 489 -2.48 -4.48 40.46
C VAL A 489 -2.62 -5.27 41.78
N ASP A 490 -3.57 -4.86 42.62
CA ASP A 490 -3.92 -5.59 43.83
C ASP A 490 -4.58 -6.91 43.40
N GLY A 491 -3.80 -7.98 43.54
CA GLY A 491 -4.36 -9.31 43.69
C GLY A 491 -4.96 -9.42 45.09
N ASP A 492 -6.27 -9.26 45.19
CA ASP A 492 -6.98 -9.77 46.35
C ASP A 492 -8.21 -10.59 45.97
N ARG A 493 -8.18 -11.83 46.46
CA ARG A 493 -9.24 -12.82 46.34
C ARG A 493 -10.32 -12.42 47.31
N THR A 494 -11.53 -12.15 46.82
CA THR A 494 -12.72 -12.24 47.66
C THR A 494 -13.41 -13.56 47.39
N GLU A 495 -13.28 -14.45 48.37
CA GLU A 495 -14.13 -15.61 48.59
C GLU A 495 -15.60 -15.19 48.54
N ILE A 496 -16.38 -15.85 47.68
CA ILE A 496 -17.84 -15.79 47.73
C ILE A 496 -18.27 -16.88 48.70
N ASP A 497 -18.58 -16.47 49.92
CA ASP A 497 -19.24 -17.30 50.91
C ASP A 497 -20.69 -17.55 50.52
N ILE A 498 -21.09 -18.81 50.73
CA ILE A 498 -22.39 -19.38 50.44
C ILE A 498 -23.37 -19.00 51.57
N ALA A 499 -24.55 -18.48 51.20
CA ALA A 499 -25.79 -18.59 51.97
C ALA A 499 -27.00 -18.65 51.02
#